data_AF-A0A7C6WD43-F1
#
_entry.id   AF-A0A7C6WD43-F1
#
_cell.length_a   1.000
_cell.length_b   1.000
_cell.length_c   1.000
_cell.angle_alpha   90.00
_cell.angle_beta   90.00
_cell.angle_gamma   90.00
#
_symmetry.space_group_name_H-M   'P 1'
#
loop_
_entity.id
_entity.type
_entity.pdbx_description
1 polymer ?
#
loop_
_entity_poly.entity_id
_entity_poly.type
_entity_poly.pdbx_seq_one_letter_code
_entity_poly.pdbx_strand_id
1 'polypeptide(L)'
;MIACNGIVGSKFKLSEALIDANIPEYSYVGFQGGIVSVDTSGYSNSELFADGLLLVENEDQEQSILSLFTGKLLFPFEKALVLRRDLDTIIKQDKNGTVEVFDFFGNVLIPKGEYENFNTSSTRQIKYDISGELTEFYYIVTVTYNKAGGEIVERNYKIDYLTKEFEELDSHNNLIEEVKKENLAVYGLQDYYGYKINNELYIFDRKDNLVNKINLSLYENYVITDGKLIYQIINIVDNNAKDYTFIDSNNKYEVVSKQIDLLTGKEKELKLDYIFYPTETLKNENGETVYALARV
;
A
#
# COMPACT_ATOMS: atom_id res chain seq x y z
N MET A 1 -41.83 19.98 -6.70
CA MET A 1 -40.54 20.70 -6.54
C MET A 1 -40.30 20.86 -5.06
N ILE A 2 -39.56 19.94 -4.46
CA ILE A 2 -39.13 20.02 -3.05
C ILE A 2 -37.67 20.44 -3.09
N ALA A 3 -37.41 21.57 -2.44
CA ALA A 3 -36.11 22.25 -2.40
C ALA A 3 -35.11 21.47 -1.55
N CYS A 4 -33.85 21.49 -2.00
CA CYS A 4 -32.68 21.18 -1.17
C CYS A 4 -32.64 22.14 0.02
N ASN A 5 -32.81 21.60 1.23
CA ASN A 5 -32.37 22.25 2.45
C ASN A 5 -31.02 21.65 2.84
N GLY A 6 -30.00 22.51 2.88
CA GLY A 6 -28.64 22.17 3.24
C GLY A 6 -28.54 21.64 4.67
N ILE A 7 -27.84 20.52 4.82
CA ILE A 7 -27.36 20.04 6.11
C ILE A 7 -26.04 20.76 6.35
N VAL A 8 -26.12 21.94 6.97
CA VAL A 8 -24.99 22.59 7.62
C VAL A 8 -25.06 22.18 9.10
N GLY A 9 -24.05 21.45 9.59
CA GLY A 9 -23.77 21.37 11.03
C GLY A 9 -24.11 20.09 11.79
N SER A 10 -24.33 18.93 11.16
CA SER A 10 -24.32 17.68 11.93
C SER A 10 -22.88 17.23 12.16
N LYS A 11 -22.38 17.37 13.39
CA LYS A 11 -21.15 16.72 13.84
C LYS A 11 -21.35 15.21 13.66
N PHE A 12 -20.53 14.58 12.81
CA PHE A 12 -20.49 13.14 12.71
C PHE A 12 -20.13 12.57 14.09
N LYS A 13 -21.02 11.76 14.67
CA LYS A 13 -20.82 11.11 15.96
C LYS A 13 -20.63 9.62 15.69
N LEU A 14 -19.38 9.16 15.76
CA LEU A 14 -19.06 7.74 15.66
C LEU A 14 -19.56 7.07 16.96
N SER A 15 -20.56 6.19 16.86
CA SER A 15 -21.11 5.47 18.00
C SER A 15 -20.47 4.08 18.14
N GLU A 16 -20.43 3.55 19.35
CA GLU A 16 -19.98 2.19 19.67
C GLU A 16 -20.66 1.15 18.76
N ALA A 17 -21.98 1.25 18.57
CA ALA A 17 -22.73 0.38 17.66
C ALA A 17 -22.29 0.45 16.18
N LEU A 18 -21.80 1.61 15.71
CA LEU A 18 -21.25 1.75 14.35
C LEU A 18 -19.85 1.14 14.23
N ILE A 19 -19.09 1.12 15.33
CA ILE A 19 -17.75 0.54 15.38
C ILE A 19 -17.85 -0.99 15.51
N ASP A 20 -18.68 -1.50 16.42
CA ASP A 20 -18.88 -2.93 16.67
C ASP A 20 -19.43 -3.67 15.44
N ALA A 21 -20.25 -3.00 14.63
CA ALA A 21 -20.78 -3.57 13.39
C ALA A 21 -19.70 -3.81 12.31
N ASN A 22 -18.47 -3.32 12.52
CA ASN A 22 -17.40 -3.32 11.52
C ASN A 22 -16.06 -3.92 12.01
N ILE A 23 -16.00 -4.55 13.20
CA ILE A 23 -14.75 -5.13 13.77
C ILE A 23 -14.76 -6.69 13.72
N PRO A 24 -13.72 -7.34 13.16
CA PRO A 24 -13.46 -8.78 13.35
C PRO A 24 -12.95 -9.09 14.78
N GLU A 25 -13.42 -10.20 15.36
CA GLU A 25 -13.15 -10.63 16.75
C GLU A 25 -11.65 -10.79 17.08
N TYR A 26 -11.05 -9.84 17.80
CA TYR A 26 -9.77 -10.00 18.51
C TYR A 26 -9.75 -9.16 19.79
N SER A 27 -9.03 -9.62 20.82
CA SER A 27 -8.84 -9.01 22.16
C SER A 27 -9.02 -7.48 22.16
N TYR A 28 -10.23 -7.09 22.52
CA TYR A 28 -10.77 -5.75 22.38
C TYR A 28 -10.41 -4.91 23.60
N VAL A 29 -9.80 -3.74 23.38
CA VAL A 29 -9.73 -2.67 24.39
C VAL A 29 -10.89 -1.74 24.09
N GLY A 30 -12.02 -1.99 24.75
CA GLY A 30 -13.22 -1.18 24.57
C GLY A 30 -13.17 0.18 25.21
N PHE A 31 -13.95 1.10 24.69
CA PHE A 31 -14.24 2.37 25.33
C PHE A 31 -15.72 2.40 25.74
N GLN A 32 -16.02 2.95 26.91
CA GLN A 32 -17.41 3.20 27.35
C GLN A 32 -17.70 4.69 27.17
N GLY A 33 -18.59 5.05 26.24
CA GLY A 33 -19.09 6.43 26.08
C GLY A 33 -18.94 7.05 24.68
N GLY A 34 -19.40 8.30 24.52
CA GLY A 34 -19.29 9.03 23.26
C GLY A 34 -17.89 9.64 23.08
N ILE A 35 -17.29 9.46 21.91
CA ILE A 35 -16.01 10.06 21.52
C ILE A 35 -16.22 11.13 20.44
N VAL A 36 -15.36 12.15 20.42
CA VAL A 36 -15.35 13.18 19.37
C VAL A 36 -13.95 13.33 18.79
N SER A 37 -13.86 13.55 17.48
CA SER A 37 -12.59 13.89 16.82
C SER A 37 -12.18 15.33 17.19
N VAL A 38 -10.95 15.54 17.63
CA VAL A 38 -10.43 16.86 18.04
C VAL A 38 -9.11 17.22 17.36
N ASP A 39 -8.88 18.50 17.10
CA ASP A 39 -7.59 19.04 16.67
C ASP A 39 -6.85 19.65 17.89
N THR A 40 -5.52 19.61 17.92
CA THR A 40 -4.70 20.23 18.98
C THR A 40 -3.61 21.13 18.38
N SER A 41 -2.96 21.95 19.20
CA SER A 41 -1.89 22.86 18.74
C SER A 41 -0.67 22.15 18.14
N GLY A 42 -0.54 20.84 18.33
CA GLY A 42 0.48 19.98 17.71
C GLY A 42 -0.05 19.00 16.67
N TYR A 43 -1.37 18.99 16.39
CA TYR A 43 -2.01 18.03 15.48
C TYR A 43 -3.24 18.57 14.78
N SER A 44 -3.34 18.29 13.49
CA SER A 44 -4.62 18.26 12.80
C SER A 44 -5.04 16.82 12.52
N ASN A 45 -6.30 16.48 12.78
CA ASN A 45 -6.91 15.25 12.31
C ASN A 45 -6.82 15.09 10.80
N SER A 46 -6.66 16.18 10.04
CA SER A 46 -6.48 16.09 8.59
C SER A 46 -5.21 15.31 8.19
N GLU A 47 -4.15 15.38 8.99
CA GLU A 47 -2.90 14.64 8.75
C GLU A 47 -3.04 13.17 9.17
N LEU A 48 -3.58 12.91 10.37
CA LEU A 48 -3.79 11.56 10.88
C LEU A 48 -4.80 10.75 10.05
N PHE A 49 -5.83 11.41 9.54
CA PHE A 49 -6.87 10.73 8.77
C PHE A 49 -6.33 10.13 7.47
N ALA A 50 -5.39 10.82 6.81
CA ALA A 50 -4.71 10.30 5.62
C ALA A 50 -3.91 9.02 5.91
N ASP A 51 -3.43 8.89 7.15
CA ASP A 51 -2.68 7.74 7.66
C ASP A 51 -3.58 6.69 8.32
N GLY A 52 -4.92 6.82 8.25
CA GLY A 52 -5.84 5.86 8.84
C GLY A 52 -5.97 5.96 10.36
N LEU A 53 -5.69 7.13 10.95
CA LEU A 53 -5.76 7.39 12.38
C LEU A 53 -6.70 8.57 12.69
N LEU A 54 -7.25 8.61 13.91
CA LEU A 54 -8.04 9.73 14.41
C LEU A 54 -7.64 10.09 15.82
N LEU A 55 -7.36 11.36 16.08
CA LEU A 55 -7.25 11.89 17.43
C LEU A 55 -8.66 12.07 18.01
N VAL A 56 -8.93 11.33 19.07
CA VAL A 56 -10.24 11.27 19.73
C VAL A 56 -10.13 11.76 21.16
N GLU A 57 -11.20 12.38 21.64
CA GLU A 57 -11.35 12.87 23.01
C GLU A 57 -12.66 12.35 23.61
N ASN A 58 -12.63 12.01 24.91
CA ASN A 58 -13.81 11.62 25.68
C ASN A 58 -14.46 12.81 26.41
N GLU A 59 -15.56 12.56 27.13
CA GLU A 59 -16.30 13.61 27.86
C GLU A 59 -15.48 14.29 28.97
N ASP A 60 -14.43 13.62 29.47
CA ASP A 60 -13.52 14.08 30.52
C ASP A 60 -12.31 14.87 29.97
N GLN A 61 -12.29 15.17 28.67
CA GLN A 61 -11.18 15.82 27.94
C GLN A 61 -9.89 15.00 27.96
N GLU A 62 -10.03 13.68 28.00
CA GLU A 62 -8.92 12.75 27.89
C GLU A 62 -8.77 12.34 26.44
N GLN A 63 -7.52 12.19 26.00
CA GLN A 63 -7.18 12.01 24.59
C GLN A 63 -6.62 10.62 24.32
N SER A 64 -6.90 10.10 23.12
CA SER A 64 -6.32 8.89 22.57
C SER A 64 -6.29 8.93 21.04
N ILE A 65 -5.62 7.98 20.42
CA ILE A 65 -5.63 7.79 18.97
C ILE A 65 -6.44 6.53 18.65
N LEU A 66 -7.46 6.67 17.82
CA LEU A 66 -8.20 5.56 17.23
C LEU A 66 -7.54 5.15 15.91
N SER A 67 -7.19 3.87 15.79
CA SER A 67 -6.78 3.28 14.51
C SER A 67 -8.01 2.90 13.69
N LEU A 68 -8.14 3.45 12.49
CA LEU A 68 -9.20 3.08 11.55
C LEU A 68 -8.96 1.70 10.93
N PHE A 69 -7.72 1.20 10.97
CA PHE A 69 -7.38 -0.14 10.47
C PHE A 69 -7.86 -1.25 11.40
N THR A 70 -7.84 -1.01 12.71
CA THR A 70 -8.20 -2.01 13.73
C THR A 70 -9.50 -1.68 14.45
N GLY A 71 -9.98 -0.44 14.37
CA GLY A 71 -11.11 0.06 15.16
C GLY A 71 -10.80 0.21 16.65
N LYS A 72 -9.52 0.19 17.04
CA LYS A 72 -9.06 0.18 18.44
C LYS A 72 -8.30 1.46 18.78
N LEU A 73 -8.37 1.84 20.04
CA LEU A 73 -7.49 2.87 20.59
C LEU A 73 -6.06 2.32 20.68
N LEU A 74 -5.07 3.11 20.27
CA LEU A 74 -3.65 2.75 20.41
C LEU A 74 -3.25 2.67 21.89
N PHE A 75 -3.87 3.49 22.74
CA PHE A 75 -3.66 3.50 24.19
C PHE A 75 -4.92 4.01 24.92
N PRO A 76 -5.08 3.73 26.23
CA PRO A 76 -6.21 4.25 27.00
C PRO A 76 -6.29 5.78 27.00
N PHE A 77 -7.49 6.31 27.22
CA PHE A 77 -7.69 7.76 27.37
C PHE A 77 -6.85 8.32 28.54
N GLU A 78 -6.08 9.37 28.27
CA GLU A 78 -5.23 10.02 29.27
C GLU A 78 -5.24 11.55 29.13
N LYS A 79 -4.97 12.24 30.24
CA LYS A 79 -4.88 13.72 30.30
C LYS A 79 -3.46 14.21 30.09
N ALA A 80 -3.35 15.43 29.55
CA ALA A 80 -2.11 16.19 29.44
C ALA A 80 -1.00 15.42 28.69
N LEU A 81 -1.38 14.82 27.56
CA LEU A 81 -0.46 14.15 26.67
C LEU A 81 0.16 15.12 25.68
N VAL A 82 1.44 14.91 25.38
CA VAL A 82 2.08 15.43 24.16
C VAL A 82 2.19 14.24 23.23
N LEU A 83 1.42 14.27 22.14
CA LEU A 83 1.55 13.30 21.08
C LEU A 83 2.54 13.87 20.03
N ARG A 84 3.27 13.04 19.29
CA ARG A 84 3.95 13.41 18.02
C ARG A 84 3.89 12.28 17.00
N ARG A 85 3.68 12.62 15.72
CA ARG A 85 3.83 11.67 14.60
C ARG A 85 5.27 11.71 14.14
N ASP A 86 5.89 10.55 14.01
CA ASP A 86 7.19 10.41 13.37
C ASP A 86 7.16 9.23 12.40
N LEU A 87 7.27 9.54 11.11
CA LEU A 87 7.12 8.58 10.01
C LEU A 87 5.86 7.71 10.18
N ASP A 88 6.01 6.40 10.37
CA ASP A 88 4.93 5.42 10.51
C ASP A 88 4.68 5.05 11.98
N THR A 89 5.02 5.97 12.91
CA THR A 89 4.89 5.76 14.35
C THR A 89 4.18 6.93 15.05
N ILE A 90 3.56 6.61 16.18
CA ILE A 90 2.96 7.57 17.11
C ILE A 90 3.76 7.57 18.40
N ILE A 91 4.35 8.72 18.72
CA ILE A 91 5.07 8.97 19.96
C ILE A 91 4.10 9.59 20.95
N LYS A 92 3.92 8.93 22.10
CA LYS A 92 3.16 9.44 23.23
C LYS A 92 4.13 9.84 24.33
N GLN A 93 4.00 11.06 24.82
CA GLN A 93 4.75 11.58 25.95
C GLN A 93 3.78 12.08 27.03
N ASP A 94 3.92 11.58 28.26
CA ASP A 94 3.11 12.07 29.38
C ASP A 94 3.74 13.30 30.05
N LYS A 95 2.99 13.91 30.97
CA LYS A 95 3.43 15.10 31.73
C LYS A 95 4.71 14.91 32.54
N ASN A 96 5.09 13.66 32.84
CA ASN A 96 6.31 13.35 33.60
C ASN A 96 7.51 13.18 32.66
N GLY A 97 7.30 13.28 31.34
CA GLY A 97 8.34 13.07 30.33
C GLY A 97 8.57 11.61 30.00
N THR A 98 7.71 10.68 30.44
CA THR A 98 7.81 9.29 30.01
C THR A 98 7.28 9.16 28.58
N VAL A 99 7.97 8.37 27.77
CA VAL A 99 7.68 8.17 26.35
C VAL A 99 7.28 6.72 26.11
N GLU A 100 6.34 6.54 25.18
CA GLU A 100 5.92 5.25 24.64
C GLU A 100 5.69 5.44 23.13
N VAL A 101 6.09 4.48 22.30
CA VAL A 101 5.99 4.58 20.84
C VAL A 101 5.19 3.42 20.28
N PHE A 102 4.23 3.74 19.41
CA PHE A 102 3.30 2.80 18.82
C PHE A 102 3.39 2.80 17.29
N ASP A 103 3.04 1.69 16.67
CA ASP A 103 2.67 1.68 15.25
C ASP A 103 1.20 2.11 15.05
N PHE A 104 0.74 2.12 13.80
CA PHE A 104 -0.62 2.55 13.45
C PHE A 104 -1.70 1.50 13.74
N PHE A 105 -1.32 0.28 14.13
CA PHE A 105 -2.23 -0.79 14.53
C PHE A 105 -2.38 -0.89 16.06
N GLY A 106 -1.49 -0.24 16.82
CA GLY A 106 -1.48 -0.21 18.29
C GLY A 106 -0.42 -1.11 18.92
N ASN A 107 0.51 -1.67 18.14
CA ASN A 107 1.63 -2.42 18.69
C ASN A 107 2.65 -1.47 19.29
N VAL A 108 3.19 -1.85 20.45
CA VAL A 108 4.20 -1.06 21.17
C VAL A 108 5.58 -1.36 20.60
N LEU A 109 6.23 -0.34 20.02
CA LEU A 109 7.57 -0.41 19.45
C LEU A 109 8.65 -0.06 20.47
N ILE A 110 8.39 0.97 21.28
CA ILE A 110 9.21 1.37 22.43
C ILE A 110 8.29 1.39 23.66
N PRO A 111 8.54 0.56 24.69
CA PRO A 111 7.67 0.48 25.86
C PRO A 111 7.69 1.80 26.65
N LYS A 112 6.69 2.00 27.51
CA LYS A 112 6.64 3.17 28.39
C LYS A 112 7.91 3.28 29.26
N GLY A 113 8.58 4.43 29.22
CA GLY A 113 9.77 4.66 30.04
C GLY A 113 10.35 6.07 29.94
N GLU A 114 11.34 6.35 30.79
CA GLU A 114 12.17 7.55 30.68
C GLU A 114 13.40 7.22 29.83
N TYR A 115 13.58 7.94 28.73
CA TYR A 115 14.63 7.71 27.76
C TYR A 115 15.52 8.95 27.64
N GLU A 116 16.84 8.72 27.58
CA GLU A 116 17.80 9.79 27.32
C GLU A 116 17.77 10.16 25.85
N ASN A 117 17.79 9.13 24.98
CA ASN A 117 17.57 9.28 23.55
C ASN A 117 16.68 8.14 23.05
N PHE A 118 15.88 8.45 22.02
CA PHE A 118 15.23 7.46 21.19
C PHE A 118 15.13 8.00 19.76
N ASN A 119 15.08 7.09 18.80
CA ASN A 119 14.91 7.41 17.39
C ASN A 119 14.09 6.31 16.70
N THR A 120 13.32 6.69 15.70
CA THR A 120 12.62 5.77 14.82
C THR A 120 13.06 5.99 13.39
N SER A 121 13.12 4.92 12.60
CA SER A 121 13.24 4.99 11.15
C SER A 121 12.40 3.89 10.53
N SER A 122 11.93 4.11 9.31
CA SER A 122 11.11 3.15 8.61
C SER A 122 11.56 3.00 7.16
N THR A 123 11.48 1.76 6.66
CA THR A 123 11.64 1.46 5.24
C THR A 123 10.35 0.82 4.75
N ARG A 124 9.73 1.45 3.76
CA ARG A 124 8.53 0.95 3.12
C ARG A 124 8.87 -0.07 2.05
N GLN A 125 8.22 -1.23 2.09
CA GLN A 125 8.33 -2.29 1.10
C GLN A 125 6.97 -2.52 0.45
N ILE A 126 6.92 -2.37 -0.88
CA ILE A 126 5.72 -2.62 -1.69
C ILE A 126 6.14 -3.51 -2.84
N LYS A 127 5.51 -4.69 -2.96
CA LYS A 127 5.69 -5.56 -4.11
C LYS A 127 4.36 -5.80 -4.81
N TYR A 128 4.41 -5.67 -6.12
CA TYR A 128 3.37 -6.11 -7.02
C TYR A 128 3.85 -7.37 -7.68
N ASP A 129 2.95 -8.34 -7.85
CA ASP A 129 3.25 -9.41 -8.78
C ASP A 129 3.38 -8.86 -10.21
N ILE A 130 3.77 -9.74 -11.10
CA ILE A 130 3.79 -9.55 -12.54
C ILE A 130 2.46 -9.06 -13.13
N SER A 131 1.31 -9.26 -12.46
CA SER A 131 -0.03 -8.87 -12.94
C SER A 131 -0.43 -7.47 -12.49
N GLY A 132 0.38 -6.86 -11.63
CA GLY A 132 0.09 -5.58 -11.01
C GLY A 132 -0.76 -5.72 -9.74
N GLU A 133 -1.01 -6.94 -9.26
CA GLU A 133 -1.70 -7.19 -8.00
C GLU A 133 -0.72 -6.98 -6.83
N LEU A 134 -1.16 -6.22 -5.81
CA LEU A 134 -0.35 -5.95 -4.63
C LEU A 134 -0.19 -7.24 -3.81
N THR A 135 1.04 -7.73 -3.67
CA THR A 135 1.34 -9.00 -2.98
C THR A 135 2.10 -8.81 -1.67
N GLU A 136 2.84 -7.71 -1.52
CA GLU A 136 3.44 -7.33 -0.25
C GLU A 136 3.25 -5.84 -0.04
N PHE A 137 2.80 -5.45 1.15
CA PHE A 137 2.88 -4.09 1.63
C PHE A 137 3.20 -4.12 3.11
N TYR A 138 4.45 -3.83 3.46
CA TYR A 138 4.89 -3.80 4.85
C TYR A 138 5.91 -2.71 5.08
N TYR A 139 6.06 -2.34 6.36
CA TYR A 139 7.14 -1.49 6.82
C TYR A 139 8.10 -2.30 7.67
N ILE A 140 9.39 -2.05 7.49
CA ILE A 140 10.40 -2.42 8.47
C ILE A 140 10.67 -1.15 9.29
N VAL A 141 10.29 -1.17 10.56
CA VAL A 141 10.51 -0.08 11.50
C VAL A 141 11.66 -0.43 12.41
N THR A 142 12.71 0.37 12.37
CA THR A 142 13.85 0.28 13.27
C THR A 142 13.66 1.30 14.39
N VAL A 143 13.77 0.85 15.63
CA VAL A 143 13.79 1.73 16.80
C VAL A 143 15.10 1.57 17.55
N THR A 144 15.68 2.70 17.92
CA THR A 144 16.84 2.75 18.82
C THR A 144 16.48 3.57 20.05
N TYR A 145 16.82 3.08 21.23
CA TYR A 145 16.56 3.82 22.47
C TYR A 145 17.54 3.43 23.59
N ASN A 146 17.76 4.35 24.52
CA ASN A 146 18.53 4.07 25.72
C ASN A 146 17.94 4.82 26.94
N LYS A 147 17.98 4.16 28.10
CA LYS A 147 17.71 4.81 29.38
C LYS A 147 18.97 5.54 29.84
N ALA A 148 18.82 6.52 30.74
CA ALA A 148 19.96 7.27 31.28
C ALA A 148 21.04 6.34 31.85
N GLY A 149 22.24 6.39 31.26
CA GLY A 149 23.38 5.53 31.64
C GLY A 149 23.23 4.04 31.29
N GLY A 150 22.21 3.68 30.52
CA GLY A 150 21.98 2.32 30.02
C GLY A 150 22.57 2.09 28.62
N GLU A 151 22.61 0.81 28.22
CA GLU A 151 23.03 0.42 26.86
C GLU A 151 22.00 0.85 25.80
N ILE A 152 22.50 1.05 24.58
CA ILE A 152 21.65 1.30 23.41
C ILE A 152 20.98 -0.01 23.02
N VAL A 153 19.66 0.02 22.93
CA VAL A 153 18.84 -1.07 22.40
C VAL A 153 18.45 -0.71 20.98
N GLU A 154 18.64 -1.64 20.05
CA GLU A 154 18.14 -1.57 18.68
C GLU A 154 17.19 -2.75 18.43
N ARG A 155 16.00 -2.45 17.89
CA ARG A 155 14.97 -3.43 17.54
C ARG A 155 14.47 -3.14 16.14
N ASN A 156 14.13 -4.19 15.39
CA ASN A 156 13.54 -4.08 14.07
C ASN A 156 12.20 -4.79 14.09
N TYR A 157 11.17 -4.17 13.55
CA TYR A 157 9.82 -4.74 13.48
C TYR A 157 9.34 -4.75 12.05
N LYS A 158 8.82 -5.88 11.59
CA LYS A 158 8.04 -5.98 10.35
C LYS A 158 6.57 -5.77 10.68
N ILE A 159 5.97 -4.82 9.99
CA ILE A 159 4.57 -4.44 10.15
C ILE A 159 3.90 -4.62 8.80
N ASP A 160 3.14 -5.70 8.62
CA ASP A 160 2.49 -6.02 7.35
C ASP A 160 1.11 -5.36 7.27
N TYR A 161 0.89 -4.50 6.28
CA TYR A 161 -0.33 -3.71 6.14
C TYR A 161 -1.46 -4.44 5.41
N LEU A 162 -1.17 -5.58 4.78
CA LEU A 162 -2.20 -6.42 4.17
C LEU A 162 -2.78 -7.40 5.19
N THR A 163 -1.91 -8.06 5.94
CA THR A 163 -2.27 -9.09 6.91
C THR A 163 -2.45 -8.56 8.33
N LYS A 164 -1.90 -7.37 8.62
CA LYS A 164 -1.82 -6.76 9.96
C LYS A 164 -0.90 -7.52 10.93
N GLU A 165 -0.07 -8.42 10.40
CA GLU A 165 0.92 -9.15 11.20
C GLU A 165 2.03 -8.22 11.69
N PHE A 166 2.48 -8.47 12.92
CA PHE A 166 3.54 -7.75 13.62
C PHE A 166 4.59 -8.74 14.10
N GLU A 167 5.82 -8.57 13.65
CA GLU A 167 6.93 -9.48 13.94
C GLU A 167 8.18 -8.69 14.33
N GLU A 168 8.81 -9.05 15.45
CA GLU A 168 10.16 -8.58 15.77
C GLU A 168 11.17 -9.38 14.95
N LEU A 169 12.02 -8.69 14.19
CA LEU A 169 13.03 -9.30 13.35
C LEU A 169 14.38 -9.36 14.06
N ASP A 170 15.06 -10.49 13.92
CA ASP A 170 16.46 -10.61 14.33
C ASP A 170 17.33 -9.65 13.49
N SER A 171 18.24 -8.95 14.17
CA SER A 171 19.01 -7.78 13.70
C SER A 171 19.99 -8.02 12.54
N HIS A 172 19.91 -9.16 11.84
CA HIS A 172 20.97 -9.63 10.94
C HIS A 172 20.63 -9.79 9.45
N ASN A 173 19.44 -9.49 8.92
CA ASN A 173 19.15 -9.87 7.51
C ASN A 173 18.24 -9.00 6.63
N ASN A 174 17.75 -7.83 7.06
CA ASN A 174 16.49 -7.33 6.48
C ASN A 174 16.58 -6.27 5.39
N LEU A 175 17.46 -6.41 4.40
CA LEU A 175 17.43 -5.55 3.19
C LEU A 175 17.77 -6.26 1.88
N ILE A 176 17.79 -7.60 1.83
CA ILE A 176 17.89 -8.30 0.54
C ILE A 176 16.47 -8.48 0.02
N GLU A 177 16.11 -7.79 -1.06
CA GLU A 177 14.92 -8.13 -1.84
C GLU A 177 15.03 -9.61 -2.23
N GLU A 178 14.29 -10.46 -1.53
CA GLU A 178 14.23 -11.87 -1.88
C GLU A 178 13.52 -11.95 -3.24
N VAL A 179 14.30 -12.28 -4.27
CA VAL A 179 13.81 -12.42 -5.65
C VAL A 179 12.87 -13.63 -5.68
N LYS A 180 11.56 -13.36 -5.71
CA LYS A 180 10.55 -14.43 -5.65
C LYS A 180 10.43 -15.16 -6.99
N LYS A 181 10.42 -16.49 -6.89
CA LYS A 181 10.07 -17.40 -8.00
C LYS A 181 8.56 -17.37 -8.21
N GLU A 182 8.12 -16.98 -9.39
CA GLU A 182 6.70 -16.86 -9.73
C GLU A 182 6.28 -17.93 -10.76
N ASN A 183 5.09 -18.51 -10.60
CA ASN A 183 4.51 -19.44 -11.56
C ASN A 183 3.88 -18.67 -12.73
N LEU A 184 4.28 -18.94 -13.97
CA LEU A 184 3.79 -18.22 -15.15
C LEU A 184 2.54 -18.85 -15.79
N ALA A 185 1.99 -19.91 -15.21
CA ALA A 185 0.71 -20.48 -15.61
C ALA A 185 -0.43 -19.43 -15.58
N VAL A 186 -0.35 -18.45 -14.66
CA VAL A 186 -1.30 -17.32 -14.60
C VAL A 186 -1.34 -16.49 -15.88
N TYR A 187 -0.32 -16.62 -16.74
CA TYR A 187 -0.27 -15.99 -18.06
C TYR A 187 -0.40 -16.97 -19.20
N GLY A 188 -0.92 -18.17 -18.99
CA GLY A 188 -1.01 -19.18 -20.06
C GLY A 188 0.34 -19.79 -20.45
N LEU A 189 1.42 -19.52 -19.70
CA LEU A 189 2.70 -20.23 -19.87
C LEU A 189 2.77 -21.42 -18.92
N GLN A 190 2.01 -22.46 -19.27
CA GLN A 190 2.05 -23.72 -18.55
C GLN A 190 3.47 -24.28 -18.53
N ASP A 191 3.89 -24.77 -17.36
CA ASP A 191 5.21 -25.39 -17.14
C ASP A 191 6.40 -24.40 -17.13
N TYR A 192 6.15 -23.09 -17.10
CA TYR A 192 7.19 -22.07 -16.95
C TYR A 192 7.10 -21.35 -15.61
N TYR A 193 8.23 -20.84 -15.15
CA TYR A 193 8.30 -19.96 -14.00
C TYR A 193 9.17 -18.76 -14.33
N GLY A 194 9.09 -17.69 -13.53
CA GLY A 194 9.88 -16.51 -13.75
C GLY A 194 10.37 -15.82 -12.49
N TYR A 195 11.24 -14.85 -12.70
CA TYR A 195 11.69 -13.91 -11.69
C TYR A 195 11.57 -12.50 -12.26
N LYS A 196 11.02 -11.57 -11.46
CA LYS A 196 11.01 -10.15 -11.77
C LYS A 196 12.13 -9.47 -10.99
N ILE A 197 13.14 -8.98 -11.69
CA ILE A 197 14.30 -8.28 -11.09
C ILE A 197 14.47 -6.97 -11.84
N ASN A 198 14.44 -5.83 -11.15
CA ASN A 198 14.64 -4.51 -11.77
C ASN A 198 13.77 -4.27 -13.02
N ASN A 199 12.49 -4.63 -12.97
CA ASN A 199 11.55 -4.59 -14.11
C ASN A 199 11.91 -5.46 -15.32
N GLU A 200 12.83 -6.40 -15.17
CA GLU A 200 13.08 -7.44 -16.16
C GLU A 200 12.41 -8.73 -15.74
N LEU A 201 11.61 -9.32 -16.64
CA LEU A 201 11.02 -10.64 -16.47
C LEU A 201 11.96 -11.68 -17.08
N TYR A 202 12.54 -12.51 -16.22
CA TYR A 202 13.32 -13.68 -16.62
C TYR A 202 12.42 -14.90 -16.61
N ILE A 203 12.40 -15.66 -17.70
CA ILE A 203 11.49 -16.79 -17.91
C ILE A 203 12.31 -18.07 -18.03
N PHE A 204 11.95 -19.07 -17.23
CA PHE A 204 12.64 -20.35 -17.15
C PHE A 204 11.68 -21.52 -17.40
N ASP A 205 12.20 -22.58 -17.99
CA ASP A 205 11.49 -23.86 -18.10
C ASP A 205 11.58 -24.68 -16.80
N ARG A 206 10.87 -25.81 -16.72
CA ARG A 206 10.94 -26.73 -15.55
C ARG A 206 12.31 -27.32 -15.25
N LYS A 207 13.26 -27.22 -16.18
CA LYS A 207 14.62 -27.75 -16.06
C LYS A 207 15.61 -26.66 -15.67
N ASP A 208 15.10 -25.52 -15.19
CA ASP A 208 15.85 -24.33 -14.79
C ASP A 208 16.70 -23.71 -15.91
N ASN A 209 16.35 -23.96 -17.18
CA ASN A 209 16.99 -23.27 -18.31
C ASN A 209 16.33 -21.91 -18.51
N LEU A 210 17.13 -20.86 -18.63
CA LEU A 210 16.65 -19.55 -19.06
C LEU A 210 16.14 -19.64 -20.50
N VAL A 211 14.86 -19.41 -20.69
CA VAL A 211 14.17 -19.46 -21.99
C VAL A 211 14.21 -18.09 -22.65
N ASN A 212 13.85 -17.04 -21.90
CA ASN A 212 13.82 -15.69 -22.42
C ASN A 212 13.96 -14.66 -21.30
N LYS A 213 14.26 -13.42 -21.70
CA LYS A 213 14.34 -12.25 -20.84
C LYS A 213 13.65 -11.08 -21.52
N ILE A 214 12.74 -10.41 -20.82
CA ILE A 214 12.00 -9.26 -21.34
C ILE A 214 12.16 -8.09 -20.39
N ASN A 215 12.60 -6.95 -20.92
CA ASN A 215 12.66 -5.71 -20.14
C ASN A 215 11.30 -5.01 -20.19
N LEU A 216 10.52 -5.13 -19.11
CA LEU A 216 9.19 -4.53 -19.00
C LEU A 216 9.25 -3.00 -18.89
N SER A 217 10.40 -2.42 -18.52
CA SER A 217 10.55 -0.96 -18.42
C SER A 217 10.51 -0.24 -19.77
N LEU A 218 10.62 -0.98 -20.87
CA LEU A 218 10.55 -0.42 -22.23
C LEU A 218 9.12 -0.21 -22.71
N TYR A 219 8.13 -0.72 -21.98
CA TYR A 219 6.75 -0.76 -22.41
C TYR A 219 5.89 -0.02 -21.41
N GLU A 220 5.28 1.07 -21.86
CA GLU A 220 4.18 1.71 -21.16
C GLU A 220 2.87 1.11 -21.66
N ASN A 221 1.84 1.08 -20.80
CA ASN A 221 0.51 0.57 -21.15
C ASN A 221 0.57 -0.83 -21.77
N TYR A 222 1.03 -1.81 -20.99
CA TYR A 222 1.09 -3.20 -21.42
C TYR A 222 0.15 -4.10 -20.62
N VAL A 223 -0.18 -5.25 -21.20
CA VAL A 223 -0.87 -6.35 -20.55
C VAL A 223 -0.17 -7.65 -20.90
N ILE A 224 -0.11 -8.58 -19.94
CA ILE A 224 0.40 -9.93 -20.15
C ILE A 224 -0.77 -10.91 -20.08
N THR A 225 -0.97 -11.67 -21.17
CA THR A 225 -2.01 -12.69 -21.28
C THR A 225 -1.61 -13.74 -22.30
N ASP A 226 -2.01 -15.00 -22.10
CA ASP A 226 -1.79 -16.12 -23.04
C ASP A 226 -0.36 -16.23 -23.62
N GLY A 227 0.64 -16.00 -22.79
CA GLY A 227 2.05 -16.07 -23.14
C GLY A 227 2.49 -14.93 -24.05
N LYS A 228 1.76 -13.81 -24.06
CA LYS A 228 1.99 -12.63 -24.87
C LYS A 228 2.02 -11.38 -24.01
N LEU A 229 2.99 -10.52 -24.25
CA LEU A 229 2.99 -9.14 -23.80
C LEU A 229 2.40 -8.27 -24.91
N ILE A 230 1.26 -7.64 -24.68
CA ILE A 230 0.63 -6.71 -25.64
C ILE A 230 0.84 -5.29 -25.11
N TYR A 231 1.32 -4.37 -25.95
CA TYR A 231 1.60 -2.99 -25.56
C TYR A 231 1.27 -2.01 -26.70
N GLN A 232 1.07 -0.74 -26.34
CA GLN A 232 0.73 0.33 -27.27
C GLN A 232 1.75 1.47 -27.22
N ILE A 233 2.23 1.89 -28.38
CA ILE A 233 3.03 3.09 -28.54
C ILE A 233 2.09 4.19 -29.03
N ILE A 234 2.02 5.30 -28.28
CA ILE A 234 1.15 6.43 -28.57
C ILE A 234 2.03 7.60 -29.02
N ASN A 235 1.91 7.99 -30.29
CA ASN A 235 2.66 9.09 -30.88
C ASN A 235 1.75 10.27 -31.16
N ILE A 236 2.15 11.48 -30.77
CA ILE A 236 1.48 12.71 -31.23
C ILE A 236 1.84 12.90 -32.71
N VAL A 237 0.83 13.17 -33.55
CA VAL A 237 1.01 13.48 -34.96
C VAL A 237 0.56 14.91 -35.27
N ASP A 238 0.99 15.43 -36.41
CA ASP A 238 0.60 16.77 -36.87
C ASP A 238 -0.93 16.90 -36.94
N ASN A 239 -1.46 18.05 -36.54
CA ASN A 239 -2.90 18.32 -36.59
C ASN A 239 -3.49 18.23 -38.02
N ASN A 240 -2.67 18.34 -39.07
CA ASN A 240 -3.06 18.15 -40.46
C ASN A 240 -2.92 16.69 -40.95
N ALA A 241 -2.39 15.77 -40.12
CA ALA A 241 -2.28 14.36 -40.47
C ALA A 241 -3.66 13.78 -40.82
N LYS A 242 -3.73 13.04 -41.93
CA LYS A 242 -4.92 12.32 -42.37
C LYS A 242 -5.03 10.95 -41.71
N ASP A 243 -3.88 10.33 -41.47
CA ASP A 243 -3.75 9.04 -40.83
C ASP A 243 -3.46 9.28 -39.34
N TYR A 244 -4.47 9.08 -38.51
CA TYR A 244 -4.41 9.16 -37.04
C TYR A 244 -5.41 8.17 -36.46
N THR A 245 -5.18 7.73 -35.23
CA THR A 245 -6.05 6.79 -34.52
C THR A 245 -7.12 7.54 -33.72
N PHE A 246 -6.75 8.56 -32.93
CA PHE A 246 -7.69 9.30 -32.09
C PHE A 246 -7.28 10.77 -31.88
N ILE A 247 -8.19 11.54 -31.29
CA ILE A 247 -7.97 12.93 -30.89
C ILE A 247 -8.22 13.04 -29.38
N ASP A 248 -7.25 13.60 -28.66
CA ASP A 248 -7.39 13.97 -27.25
C ASP A 248 -6.81 15.37 -27.04
N SER A 249 -7.50 16.21 -26.27
CA SER A 249 -7.03 17.54 -25.89
C SER A 249 -6.52 18.41 -27.07
N ASN A 250 -7.22 18.32 -28.21
CA ASN A 250 -6.90 18.97 -29.50
C ASN A 250 -5.63 18.49 -30.22
N ASN A 251 -4.99 17.42 -29.76
CA ASN A 251 -3.89 16.77 -30.46
C ASN A 251 -4.37 15.51 -31.17
N LYS A 252 -3.82 15.22 -32.35
CA LYS A 252 -4.01 13.95 -33.03
C LYS A 252 -2.94 12.96 -32.58
N TYR A 253 -3.32 11.69 -32.48
CA TYR A 253 -2.44 10.62 -32.05
C TYR A 253 -2.50 9.43 -33.01
N GLU A 254 -1.36 8.82 -33.27
CA GLU A 254 -1.22 7.52 -33.91
C GLU A 254 -0.90 6.47 -32.83
N VAL A 255 -1.63 5.35 -32.85
CA VAL A 255 -1.40 4.23 -31.95
C VAL A 255 -0.84 3.06 -32.73
N VAL A 256 0.33 2.59 -32.33
CA VAL A 256 0.92 1.35 -32.84
C VAL A 256 0.80 0.28 -31.77
N SER A 257 -0.04 -0.71 -32.03
CA SER A 257 -0.24 -1.85 -31.13
C SER A 257 0.70 -2.99 -31.50
N LYS A 258 1.36 -3.59 -30.52
CA LYS A 258 2.33 -4.67 -30.74
C LYS A 258 2.13 -5.77 -29.71
N GLN A 259 2.50 -6.99 -30.10
CA GLN A 259 2.60 -8.13 -29.20
C GLN A 259 4.02 -8.70 -29.22
N ILE A 260 4.48 -9.21 -28.09
CA ILE A 260 5.72 -9.98 -27.96
C ILE A 260 5.37 -11.34 -27.42
N ASP A 261 5.82 -12.39 -28.11
CA ASP A 261 5.78 -13.75 -27.60
C ASP A 261 6.78 -13.92 -26.45
N LEU A 262 6.28 -14.23 -25.25
CA LEU A 262 7.11 -14.26 -24.05
C LEU A 262 8.21 -15.32 -24.11
N LEU A 263 8.01 -16.44 -24.81
CA LEU A 263 8.99 -17.52 -24.89
C LEU A 263 10.06 -17.27 -25.96
N THR A 264 9.70 -16.59 -27.05
CA THR A 264 10.59 -16.42 -28.21
C THR A 264 11.13 -15.00 -28.38
N GLY A 265 10.55 -14.02 -27.69
CA GLY A 265 10.85 -12.59 -27.85
C GLY A 265 10.43 -12.02 -29.21
N LYS A 266 9.72 -12.79 -30.03
CA LYS A 266 9.30 -12.34 -31.36
C LYS A 266 8.19 -11.32 -31.24
N GLU A 267 8.43 -10.16 -31.84
CA GLU A 267 7.46 -9.07 -31.93
C GLU A 267 6.59 -9.20 -33.18
N LYS A 268 5.32 -8.83 -33.04
CA LYS A 268 4.37 -8.72 -34.15
C LYS A 268 3.46 -7.52 -33.94
N GLU A 269 3.26 -6.75 -35.00
CA GLU A 269 2.29 -5.65 -34.99
C GLU A 269 0.85 -6.19 -34.98
N LEU A 270 0.00 -5.55 -34.19
CA LEU A 270 -1.43 -5.80 -34.10
C LEU A 270 -2.18 -4.67 -34.77
N LYS A 271 -3.26 -5.02 -35.48
CA LYS A 271 -4.19 -4.05 -36.05
C LYS A 271 -5.36 -3.87 -35.09
N LEU A 272 -5.14 -3.07 -34.04
CA LEU A 272 -6.19 -2.65 -33.12
C LEU A 272 -6.60 -1.22 -33.48
N ASP A 273 -7.89 -0.95 -33.48
CA ASP A 273 -8.51 0.35 -33.79
C ASP A 273 -8.95 1.10 -32.53
N TYR A 274 -8.48 0.68 -31.36
CA TYR A 274 -8.77 1.28 -30.05
C TYR A 274 -7.53 1.34 -29.16
N ILE A 275 -7.55 2.26 -28.19
CA ILE A 275 -6.57 2.33 -27.09
C ILE A 275 -7.03 1.43 -25.97
N PHE A 276 -6.11 0.85 -25.22
CA PHE A 276 -6.41 0.29 -23.91
C PHE A 276 -5.69 1.05 -22.78
N TYR A 277 -6.46 1.66 -21.88
CA TYR A 277 -5.93 2.53 -20.81
C TYR A 277 -6.70 2.39 -19.49
N PRO A 278 -5.98 2.30 -18.35
CA PRO A 278 -5.30 1.08 -17.90
C PRO A 278 -6.16 -0.18 -18.06
N THR A 279 -5.51 -1.34 -18.21
CA THR A 279 -6.21 -2.62 -18.36
C THR A 279 -6.33 -3.35 -17.04
N GLU A 280 -7.55 -3.77 -16.70
CA GLU A 280 -7.79 -4.74 -15.64
C GLU A 280 -7.75 -6.14 -16.26
N THR A 281 -6.91 -7.03 -15.74
CA THR A 281 -6.88 -8.41 -16.21
C THR A 281 -8.04 -9.20 -15.59
N LEU A 282 -8.71 -10.02 -16.39
CA LEU A 282 -9.81 -10.88 -15.95
C LEU A 282 -9.33 -12.33 -15.97
N LYS A 283 -9.39 -12.96 -14.79
CA LYS A 283 -9.00 -14.35 -14.58
C LYS A 283 -10.17 -15.29 -14.88
N ASN A 284 -9.89 -16.48 -15.43
CA ASN A 284 -10.87 -17.55 -15.57
C ASN A 284 -11.06 -18.32 -14.25
N GLU A 285 -11.88 -19.37 -14.26
CA GLU A 285 -12.15 -20.23 -13.09
C GLU A 285 -10.89 -20.92 -12.52
N ASN A 286 -9.83 -21.04 -13.32
CA ASN A 286 -8.55 -21.61 -12.91
C ASN A 286 -7.53 -20.55 -12.43
N GLY A 287 -7.94 -19.28 -12.35
CA GLY A 287 -7.07 -18.17 -11.96
C GLY A 287 -6.12 -17.69 -13.05
N GLU A 288 -6.28 -18.15 -14.29
CA GLU A 288 -5.44 -17.75 -15.43
C GLU A 288 -5.98 -16.45 -16.03
N THR A 289 -5.10 -15.50 -16.35
CA THR A 289 -5.47 -14.30 -17.10
C THR A 289 -5.80 -14.69 -18.54
N VAL A 290 -7.08 -14.58 -18.91
CA VAL A 290 -7.59 -14.94 -20.26
C VAL A 290 -8.12 -13.72 -20.99
N TYR A 291 -8.65 -12.74 -20.27
CA TYR A 291 -9.18 -11.51 -20.86
C TYR A 291 -8.56 -10.28 -20.20
N ALA A 292 -8.65 -9.14 -20.87
CA ALA A 292 -8.31 -7.84 -20.29
C ALA A 292 -9.46 -6.88 -20.58
N LEU A 293 -9.96 -6.23 -19.53
CA LEU A 293 -10.91 -5.15 -19.64
C LEU A 293 -10.13 -3.85 -19.82
N ALA A 294 -10.33 -3.22 -20.96
CA ALA A 294 -9.85 -1.87 -21.23
C ALA A 294 -11.03 -0.90 -21.13
N ARG A 295 -10.81 0.29 -20.56
CA ARG A 295 -11.69 1.42 -20.88
C ARG A 295 -11.40 1.82 -22.32
N VAL A 296 -12.39 1.63 -23.19
CA VAL A 296 -12.38 2.01 -24.60
C VAL A 296 -13.06 3.36 -24.75
#